data_AF-A0A1Q7MC80-F1
#
_entry.id   AF-A0A1Q7MC80-F1
#
_cell.length_a   1.000
_cell.length_b   1.000
_cell.length_c   1.000
_cell.angle_alpha   90.00
_cell.angle_beta   90.00
_cell.angle_gamma   90.00
#
_symmetry.space_group_name_H-M   'P 1'
#
loop_
_entity.id
_entity.type
_entity.pdbx_description
1 polymer ?
#
loop_
_entity_poly.entity_id
_entity_poly.type
_entity_poly.pdbx_seq_one_letter_code
_entity_poly.pdbx_strand_id
1 'polypeptide(L)'
;MSRNSFRRGERGQTLVIVALMLTALFGFIGLVTDIAWFEVNMIRVQRAADAAALAGVVYLPTNVSGASTAALAEATKNGYANGTNGVVVTAAPDAVNNRILGVTASAPVKTFFARLFGLTTFTAKRNARAEFILPVPMASPQDYLGIYKLCKGNGSSCNQVHNAPDANNGSSLASQGFWAAVITRGGNHQNGDAYSTYYDPSLNPPTNPQFDANGYSYTVELPANTSNGEVWLFDPAFCAVGKDSTHSFFLGTGDHWIANATFGHRAVTTTYRLWNTQGTPYTTDDDTLVVDTGNLFAAQDQADKGPDFMGDQNYGASGYIPATDCQYSVNPPGVYHNQWYRLVGGLTGGMYRMQVTTADIANEPTNAENMFGIQVLSDVPGARVYGSTRMAMYNNLDAGTALFYLAQIPAVHAGKTLEIKLFDPGDVQGTGTLRIKQPTSQQYVNATFSFTAAGGTGAQSGTNVTSLVTNSGSGALYDNAWITITIALPSNYGVGGLTPNGETQPGWWKIEYTISQAGNDTTTWEIGVRGNPVHLITP
;
A
#
# COMPACT_ATOMS: atom_id res chain seq x y z
N MET A 1 -39.10 -98.81 -28.98
CA MET A 1 -39.52 -97.64 -28.18
C MET A 1 -38.30 -97.07 -27.46
N SER A 2 -37.86 -95.86 -27.79
CA SER A 2 -37.43 -94.84 -26.81
C SER A 2 -37.13 -93.54 -27.57
N ARG A 3 -37.74 -92.46 -27.09
CA ARG A 3 -37.80 -91.12 -27.71
C ARG A 3 -36.48 -90.38 -27.53
N ASN A 4 -35.90 -89.85 -28.60
CA ASN A 4 -35.02 -88.67 -28.50
C ASN A 4 -35.92 -87.42 -28.42
N SER A 5 -36.15 -86.95 -27.20
CA SER A 5 -36.91 -85.73 -26.91
C SER A 5 -36.06 -84.47 -27.13
N PHE A 6 -36.64 -83.55 -27.90
CA PHE A 6 -36.57 -82.09 -27.77
C PHE A 6 -35.25 -81.43 -27.31
N ARG A 7 -34.46 -80.95 -28.29
CA ARG A 7 -33.49 -79.84 -28.12
C ARG A 7 -33.62 -78.82 -29.27
N ARG A 8 -34.82 -78.28 -29.52
CA ARG A 8 -35.05 -77.33 -30.62
C ARG A 8 -35.80 -76.04 -30.25
N GLY A 9 -35.82 -75.66 -28.97
CA GLY A 9 -36.57 -74.48 -28.48
C GLY A 9 -35.74 -73.27 -27.99
N GLU A 10 -34.46 -73.41 -27.65
CA GLU A 10 -33.76 -72.36 -26.86
C GLU A 10 -32.95 -71.34 -27.69
N ARG A 11 -32.74 -71.58 -29.00
CA ARG A 11 -31.90 -70.70 -29.83
C ARG A 11 -32.57 -69.36 -30.20
N GLY A 12 -33.90 -69.31 -30.24
CA GLY A 12 -34.66 -68.08 -30.53
C GLY A 12 -34.78 -67.15 -29.30
N GLN A 13 -35.07 -67.72 -28.13
CA GLN A 13 -35.19 -66.96 -26.88
C GLN A 13 -33.84 -66.38 -26.44
N THR A 14 -32.75 -67.12 -26.61
CA THR A 14 -31.40 -66.63 -26.31
C THR A 14 -31.04 -65.40 -27.13
N LEU A 15 -31.40 -65.36 -28.43
CA LEU A 15 -31.16 -64.20 -29.29
C LEU A 15 -31.88 -62.94 -28.78
N VAL A 16 -33.15 -63.08 -28.36
CA VAL A 16 -33.94 -61.96 -27.83
C VAL A 16 -33.37 -61.46 -26.49
N ILE A 17 -33.01 -62.37 -25.59
CA ILE A 17 -32.39 -62.00 -24.30
C ILE A 17 -31.05 -61.32 -24.51
N VAL A 18 -30.21 -61.84 -25.41
CA VAL A 18 -28.91 -61.24 -25.75
C VAL A 18 -29.10 -59.86 -26.39
N ALA A 19 -30.07 -59.69 -27.29
CA ALA A 19 -30.38 -58.39 -27.89
C ALA A 19 -30.86 -57.37 -26.85
N LEU A 20 -31.74 -57.78 -25.92
CA LEU A 20 -32.21 -56.92 -24.82
C LEU A 20 -31.07 -56.57 -23.86
N MET A 21 -30.21 -57.53 -23.50
CA MET A 21 -29.06 -57.29 -22.62
C MET A 21 -28.02 -56.38 -23.28
N LEU A 22 -27.71 -56.57 -24.57
CA LEU A 22 -26.82 -55.68 -25.33
C LEU A 22 -27.39 -54.26 -25.39
N THR A 23 -28.70 -54.13 -25.63
CA THR A 23 -29.37 -52.82 -25.63
C THR A 23 -29.26 -52.15 -24.26
N ALA A 24 -29.48 -52.89 -23.17
CA ALA A 24 -29.30 -52.37 -21.81
C ALA A 24 -27.84 -51.96 -21.55
N LEU A 25 -26.86 -52.79 -21.96
CA LEU A 25 -25.43 -52.49 -21.86
C LEU A 25 -25.04 -51.22 -22.60
N PHE A 26 -25.50 -51.03 -23.84
CA PHE A 26 -25.28 -49.78 -24.59
C PHE A 26 -25.96 -48.58 -23.93
N GLY A 27 -27.13 -48.76 -23.33
CA GLY A 27 -27.79 -47.74 -22.52
C GLY A 27 -26.93 -47.27 -21.34
N PHE A 28 -26.32 -48.21 -20.60
CA PHE A 28 -25.42 -47.88 -19.49
C PHE A 28 -24.12 -47.21 -19.96
N ILE A 29 -23.51 -47.70 -21.04
CA ILE A 29 -22.32 -47.06 -21.63
C ILE A 29 -22.63 -45.62 -22.05
N GLY A 30 -23.80 -45.41 -22.65
CA GLY A 30 -24.23 -44.07 -23.05
C GLY A 30 -24.41 -43.13 -21.86
N LEU A 31 -25.07 -43.59 -20.80
CA LEU A 31 -25.25 -42.81 -19.57
C LEU A 31 -23.91 -42.44 -18.92
N VAL A 32 -22.98 -43.40 -18.80
CA VAL A 32 -21.64 -43.16 -18.23
C VAL A 32 -20.87 -42.15 -19.10
N THR A 33 -20.97 -42.27 -20.42
CA THR A 33 -20.30 -41.34 -21.35
C THR A 33 -20.84 -39.91 -21.19
N ASP A 34 -22.15 -39.73 -21.08
CA ASP A 34 -22.77 -38.42 -20.89
C ASP A 34 -22.39 -37.79 -19.54
N ILE A 35 -22.37 -38.56 -18.46
CA ILE A 35 -21.96 -38.07 -17.13
C ILE A 35 -20.48 -37.68 -17.16
N ALA A 36 -19.61 -38.54 -17.68
CA ALA A 36 -18.17 -38.24 -17.76
C ALA A 36 -17.91 -36.96 -18.59
N TRP A 37 -18.62 -36.80 -19.70
CA TRP A 37 -18.56 -35.59 -20.51
C TRP A 37 -19.08 -34.36 -19.75
N PHE A 38 -20.18 -34.50 -19.02
CA PHE A 38 -20.74 -33.42 -18.21
C PHE A 38 -19.77 -32.95 -17.13
N GLU A 39 -19.12 -33.87 -16.42
CA GLU A 39 -18.12 -33.54 -15.38
C GLU A 39 -16.91 -32.79 -15.94
N VAL A 40 -16.38 -33.20 -17.10
CA VAL A 40 -15.28 -32.47 -17.77
C VAL A 40 -15.70 -31.05 -18.13
N ASN A 41 -16.93 -30.85 -18.61
CA ASN A 41 -17.43 -29.52 -18.93
C ASN A 41 -17.73 -28.69 -17.68
N MET A 42 -18.19 -29.31 -16.59
CA MET A 42 -18.33 -28.65 -15.29
C MET A 42 -17.00 -28.07 -14.79
N ILE A 43 -15.89 -28.80 -14.95
CA ILE A 43 -14.55 -28.30 -14.60
C ILE A 43 -14.17 -27.10 -15.47
N ARG A 44 -14.48 -27.12 -16.77
CA ARG A 44 -14.23 -25.98 -17.67
C ARG A 44 -15.04 -24.74 -17.27
N VAL A 45 -16.32 -24.92 -16.91
CA VAL A 45 -17.17 -23.83 -16.40
C VAL A 45 -16.63 -23.29 -15.08
N GLN A 46 -16.14 -24.15 -14.17
CA GLN A 46 -15.51 -23.71 -12.92
C GLN A 46 -14.27 -22.85 -13.21
N ARG A 47 -13.36 -23.31 -14.07
CA ARG A 47 -12.15 -22.56 -14.43
C ARG A 47 -12.47 -21.18 -15.02
N ALA A 48 -13.52 -21.11 -15.85
CA ALA A 48 -13.98 -19.83 -16.40
C ALA A 48 -14.56 -18.91 -15.32
N ALA A 49 -15.33 -19.44 -14.37
CA ALA A 49 -15.84 -18.67 -13.23
C ALA A 49 -14.70 -18.16 -12.34
N ASP A 50 -13.72 -19.02 -12.05
CA ASP A 50 -12.54 -18.69 -11.24
C ASP A 50 -11.69 -17.59 -11.90
N ALA A 51 -11.38 -17.74 -13.18
CA ALA A 51 -10.63 -16.74 -13.94
C ALA A 51 -11.38 -15.40 -14.00
N ALA A 52 -12.69 -15.43 -14.25
CA ALA A 52 -13.53 -14.23 -14.25
C ALA A 52 -13.57 -13.54 -12.89
N ALA A 53 -13.66 -14.30 -11.79
CA ALA A 53 -13.64 -13.75 -10.44
C ALA A 53 -12.29 -13.06 -10.14
N LEU A 54 -11.17 -13.72 -10.45
CA LEU A 54 -9.82 -13.16 -10.25
C LEU A 54 -9.57 -11.91 -11.11
N ALA A 55 -10.03 -11.89 -12.35
CA ALA A 55 -9.85 -10.75 -13.25
C ALA A 55 -10.73 -9.54 -12.88
N GLY A 56 -11.92 -9.77 -12.34
CA GLY A 56 -12.83 -8.69 -11.96
C GLY A 56 -12.55 -8.09 -10.58
N VAL A 57 -12.11 -8.89 -9.60
CA VAL A 57 -12.06 -8.46 -8.20
C VAL A 57 -11.09 -7.29 -7.95
N VAL A 58 -10.06 -7.12 -8.80
CA VAL A 58 -9.05 -6.06 -8.68
C VAL A 58 -9.59 -4.64 -8.86
N TYR A 59 -10.80 -4.50 -9.40
CA TYR A 59 -11.49 -3.21 -9.57
C TYR A 59 -12.40 -2.86 -8.38
N LEU A 60 -12.53 -3.75 -7.40
CA LEU A 60 -13.35 -3.52 -6.21
C LEU A 60 -12.57 -2.77 -5.11
N PRO A 61 -13.26 -2.03 -4.22
CA PRO A 61 -14.71 -1.83 -4.19
C PRO A 61 -15.20 -0.66 -5.06
N THR A 62 -14.29 0.16 -5.60
CA THR A 62 -14.62 1.48 -6.15
C THR A 62 -15.12 1.45 -7.60
N ASN A 63 -14.74 0.47 -8.41
CA ASN A 63 -15.10 0.36 -9.82
C ASN A 63 -15.86 -0.95 -10.12
N VAL A 64 -17.09 -1.06 -9.58
CA VAL A 64 -17.96 -2.24 -9.77
C VAL A 64 -18.29 -2.50 -11.24
N SER A 65 -18.47 -1.45 -12.04
CA SER A 65 -18.71 -1.58 -13.48
C SER A 65 -17.50 -2.21 -14.18
N GLY A 66 -16.30 -1.70 -13.91
CA GLY A 66 -15.03 -2.25 -14.40
C GLY A 66 -14.84 -3.71 -13.99
N ALA A 67 -15.16 -4.05 -12.73
CA ALA A 67 -15.12 -5.43 -12.23
C ALA A 67 -16.02 -6.36 -13.07
N SER A 68 -17.25 -5.94 -13.37
CA SER A 68 -18.19 -6.72 -14.18
C SER A 68 -17.71 -6.87 -15.63
N THR A 69 -17.20 -5.80 -16.24
CA THR A 69 -16.67 -5.80 -17.60
C THR A 69 -15.46 -6.72 -17.73
N ALA A 70 -14.50 -6.62 -16.79
CA ALA A 70 -13.31 -7.45 -16.77
C ALA A 70 -13.65 -8.93 -16.57
N ALA A 71 -14.57 -9.26 -15.64
CA ALA A 71 -15.04 -10.63 -15.42
C ALA A 71 -15.70 -11.23 -16.67
N LEU A 72 -16.56 -10.47 -17.36
CA LEU A 72 -17.22 -10.91 -18.60
C LEU A 72 -16.23 -11.08 -19.77
N ALA A 73 -15.27 -10.17 -19.90
CA ALA A 73 -14.21 -10.26 -20.89
C ALA A 73 -13.34 -11.50 -20.66
N GLU A 74 -12.98 -11.80 -19.41
CA GLU A 74 -12.16 -12.96 -19.08
C GLU A 74 -12.93 -14.28 -19.26
N ALA A 75 -14.21 -14.34 -18.89
CA ALA A 75 -15.06 -15.49 -19.20
C ALA A 75 -15.16 -15.77 -20.71
N THR A 76 -15.20 -14.70 -21.51
CA THR A 76 -15.21 -14.80 -22.98
C THR A 76 -13.91 -15.41 -23.52
N LYS A 77 -12.74 -14.99 -23.01
CA LYS A 77 -11.45 -15.60 -23.36
C LYS A 77 -11.39 -17.09 -23.02
N ASN A 78 -12.09 -17.50 -21.96
CA ASN A 78 -12.23 -18.90 -21.55
C ASN A 78 -13.32 -19.68 -22.30
N GLY A 79 -13.94 -19.08 -23.34
CA GLY A 79 -14.94 -19.72 -24.19
C GLY A 79 -16.39 -19.62 -23.69
N TYR A 80 -16.64 -18.82 -22.66
CA TYR A 80 -17.94 -18.63 -22.02
C TYR A 80 -18.44 -17.19 -22.17
N ALA A 81 -18.66 -16.76 -23.41
CA ALA A 81 -19.20 -15.43 -23.71
C ALA A 81 -20.65 -15.30 -23.22
N ASN A 82 -20.91 -14.33 -22.33
CA ASN A 82 -22.23 -14.10 -21.77
C ASN A 82 -23.27 -13.76 -22.86
N GLY A 83 -24.48 -14.31 -22.74
CA GLY A 83 -25.57 -14.11 -23.70
C GLY A 83 -25.42 -14.87 -25.01
N THR A 84 -24.34 -15.63 -25.21
CA THR A 84 -24.07 -16.38 -26.44
C THR A 84 -24.30 -17.87 -26.21
N ASN A 85 -24.97 -18.56 -27.14
CA ASN A 85 -25.18 -20.03 -27.08
C ASN A 85 -25.79 -20.54 -25.76
N GLY A 86 -26.61 -19.72 -25.09
CA GLY A 86 -27.22 -20.06 -23.79
C GLY A 86 -26.27 -19.95 -22.59
N VAL A 87 -25.06 -19.42 -22.77
CA VAL A 87 -24.13 -19.12 -21.68
C VAL A 87 -24.61 -17.88 -20.91
N VAL A 88 -24.62 -17.97 -19.59
CA VAL A 88 -24.93 -16.86 -18.69
C VAL A 88 -23.78 -16.71 -17.70
N VAL A 89 -23.18 -15.53 -17.65
CA VAL A 89 -22.15 -15.16 -16.68
C VAL A 89 -22.61 -13.90 -15.97
N THR A 90 -22.66 -13.96 -14.65
CA THR A 90 -23.03 -12.84 -13.78
C THR A 90 -21.93 -12.61 -12.76
N ALA A 91 -21.48 -11.36 -12.64
CA ALA A 91 -20.48 -10.93 -11.69
C ALA A 91 -21.06 -9.81 -10.82
N ALA A 92 -20.94 -9.92 -9.51
CA ALA A 92 -21.43 -8.91 -8.57
C ALA A 92 -20.58 -8.89 -7.30
N PRO A 93 -20.36 -7.71 -6.68
CA PRO A 93 -19.76 -7.62 -5.36
C PRO A 93 -20.56 -8.41 -4.33
N ASP A 94 -19.88 -8.97 -3.35
CA ASP A 94 -20.52 -9.62 -2.21
C ASP A 94 -21.29 -8.59 -1.36
N ALA A 95 -22.47 -8.99 -0.87
CA ALA A 95 -23.37 -8.09 -0.15
C ALA A 95 -22.85 -7.67 1.23
N VAL A 96 -21.91 -8.43 1.81
CA VAL A 96 -21.33 -8.18 3.13
C VAL A 96 -19.94 -7.57 3.02
N ASN A 97 -19.09 -8.13 2.15
CA ASN A 97 -17.73 -7.63 1.93
C ASN A 97 -17.55 -7.17 0.48
N ASN A 98 -17.66 -5.86 0.26
CA ASN A 98 -17.53 -5.26 -1.07
C ASN A 98 -16.14 -5.41 -1.75
N ARG A 99 -15.18 -6.08 -1.10
CA ARG A 99 -13.87 -6.48 -1.67
C ARG A 99 -13.84 -7.91 -2.21
N ILE A 100 -14.97 -8.62 -2.12
CA ILE A 100 -15.16 -9.94 -2.69
C ILE A 100 -16.03 -9.82 -3.94
N LEU A 101 -15.60 -10.43 -5.03
CA LEU A 101 -16.40 -10.57 -6.25
C LEU A 101 -16.93 -11.99 -6.34
N GLY A 102 -18.26 -12.13 -6.38
CA GLY A 102 -18.94 -13.38 -6.71
C GLY A 102 -19.20 -13.48 -8.20
N VAL A 103 -18.78 -14.59 -8.81
CA VAL A 103 -19.07 -14.90 -10.22
C VAL A 103 -19.85 -16.20 -10.30
N THR A 104 -20.95 -16.19 -11.03
CA THR A 104 -21.72 -17.39 -11.39
C THR A 104 -21.64 -17.56 -12.90
N ALA A 105 -21.14 -18.70 -13.37
CA ALA A 105 -21.12 -19.08 -14.77
C ALA A 105 -22.04 -20.28 -15.00
N SER A 106 -22.86 -20.19 -16.04
CA SER A 106 -23.75 -21.27 -16.46
C SER A 106 -23.67 -21.48 -17.96
N ALA A 107 -23.62 -22.75 -18.38
CA ALA A 107 -23.56 -23.10 -19.80
C ALA A 107 -24.30 -24.42 -20.09
N PRO A 108 -25.00 -24.52 -21.23
CA PRO A 108 -25.58 -25.77 -21.68
C PRO A 108 -24.50 -26.71 -22.24
N VAL A 109 -24.42 -27.91 -21.68
CA VAL A 109 -23.54 -29.00 -22.13
C VAL A 109 -24.37 -29.97 -22.96
N LYS A 110 -24.01 -30.14 -24.24
CA LYS A 110 -24.69 -31.08 -25.14
C LYS A 110 -24.48 -32.52 -24.68
N THR A 111 -25.54 -33.32 -24.76
CA THR A 111 -25.51 -34.76 -24.47
C THR A 111 -25.32 -35.56 -25.76
N PHE A 112 -24.72 -36.74 -25.64
CA PHE A 112 -24.53 -37.70 -26.72
C PHE A 112 -25.64 -38.74 -26.77
N PHE A 113 -25.91 -39.46 -25.67
CA PHE A 113 -26.87 -40.57 -25.63
C PHE A 113 -28.20 -40.18 -25.00
N ALA A 114 -28.21 -39.32 -23.98
CA ALA A 114 -29.40 -38.82 -23.30
C ALA A 114 -30.38 -38.11 -24.26
N ARG A 115 -29.86 -37.61 -25.40
CA ARG A 115 -30.68 -37.04 -26.48
C ARG A 115 -31.66 -38.05 -27.09
N LEU A 116 -31.37 -39.36 -27.02
CA LEU A 116 -32.28 -40.43 -27.45
C LEU A 116 -33.57 -40.44 -26.62
N PHE A 117 -33.50 -39.93 -25.40
CA PHE A 117 -34.61 -39.80 -24.46
C PHE A 117 -35.17 -38.37 -24.39
N GLY A 118 -34.83 -37.51 -25.36
CA GLY A 118 -35.31 -36.12 -25.45
C GLY A 118 -34.51 -35.10 -24.61
N LEU A 119 -33.47 -35.53 -23.88
CA LEU A 119 -32.60 -34.64 -23.10
C LEU A 119 -31.40 -34.21 -23.94
N THR A 120 -31.49 -33.09 -24.64
CA THR A 120 -30.43 -32.62 -25.57
C THR A 120 -29.27 -31.91 -24.89
N THR A 121 -29.47 -31.40 -23.68
CA THR A 121 -28.46 -30.65 -22.92
C THR A 121 -28.64 -30.83 -21.41
N PHE A 122 -27.53 -30.79 -20.66
CA PHE A 122 -27.51 -30.56 -19.22
C PHE A 122 -26.95 -29.17 -18.94
N THR A 123 -27.49 -28.47 -17.95
CA THR A 123 -26.98 -27.14 -17.57
C THR A 123 -25.89 -27.31 -16.53
N ALA A 124 -24.66 -26.96 -16.88
CA ALA A 124 -23.58 -26.81 -15.92
C ALA A 124 -23.69 -25.41 -15.28
N LYS A 125 -23.62 -25.35 -13.96
CA LYS A 125 -23.58 -24.10 -13.20
C LYS A 125 -22.46 -24.19 -12.17
N ARG A 126 -21.64 -23.14 -12.08
CA ARG A 126 -20.54 -23.02 -11.10
C ARG A 126 -20.46 -21.61 -10.56
N ASN A 127 -20.02 -21.54 -9.32
CA ASN A 127 -19.80 -20.30 -8.60
C ASN A 127 -18.32 -20.22 -8.25
N ALA A 128 -17.78 -19.01 -8.31
CA ALA A 128 -16.46 -18.67 -7.85
C ALA A 128 -16.55 -17.40 -7.02
N ARG A 129 -15.69 -17.29 -6.01
CA ARG A 129 -15.52 -16.07 -5.22
C ARG A 129 -14.04 -15.75 -5.18
N ALA A 130 -13.69 -14.50 -5.45
CA ALA A 130 -12.33 -14.00 -5.30
C ALA A 130 -12.33 -12.85 -4.30
N GLU A 131 -11.30 -12.79 -3.46
CA GLU A 131 -11.03 -11.68 -2.55
C GLU A 131 -9.88 -10.84 -3.11
N PHE A 132 -10.04 -9.51 -3.01
CA PHE A 132 -9.00 -8.54 -3.26
C PHE A 132 -8.57 -7.86 -1.97
N ILE A 133 -7.32 -8.05 -1.60
CA ILE A 133 -6.67 -7.37 -0.48
C ILE A 133 -6.10 -6.08 -1.03
N LEU A 134 -6.52 -4.94 -0.51
CA LEU A 134 -5.95 -3.63 -0.83
C LEU A 134 -4.60 -3.42 -0.13
N PRO A 135 -3.74 -2.51 -0.62
CA PRO A 135 -2.55 -2.10 0.10
C PRO A 135 -2.92 -1.67 1.52
N VAL A 136 -2.08 -2.04 2.49
CA VAL A 136 -2.31 -1.68 3.88
C VAL A 136 -2.16 -0.16 4.02
N PRO A 137 -3.19 0.57 4.51
CA PRO A 137 -3.05 1.99 4.75
C PRO A 137 -1.99 2.27 5.82
N MET A 138 -0.93 3.00 5.47
CA MET A 138 0.15 3.43 6.36
C MET A 138 -0.07 4.85 6.88
N ALA A 139 0.62 5.22 7.96
CA ALA A 139 0.44 6.46 8.73
C ALA A 139 -0.74 6.41 9.68
N SER A 140 -1.84 7.16 9.46
CA SER A 140 -2.85 7.44 10.50
C SER A 140 -4.31 7.41 9.99
N PRO A 141 -5.32 7.37 10.88
CA PRO A 141 -6.74 7.42 10.51
C PRO A 141 -7.22 8.78 9.97
N GLN A 142 -6.36 9.80 9.97
CA GLN A 142 -6.73 11.17 9.63
C GLN A 142 -6.82 11.39 8.11
N ASP A 143 -7.42 12.50 7.72
CA ASP A 143 -7.49 13.00 6.35
C ASP A 143 -6.22 13.76 5.92
N TYR A 144 -5.17 13.69 6.74
CA TYR A 144 -3.84 14.22 6.46
C TYR A 144 -2.74 13.19 6.76
N LEU A 145 -1.56 13.36 6.18
CA LEU A 145 -0.37 12.53 6.35
C LEU A 145 0.89 13.39 6.45
N GLY A 146 1.89 12.92 7.20
CA GLY A 146 3.19 13.55 7.29
C GLY A 146 3.09 14.91 7.97
N ILE A 147 2.29 15.02 9.02
CA ILE A 147 2.15 16.24 9.81
C ILE A 147 2.81 16.02 11.17
N TYR A 148 3.79 16.85 11.48
CA TYR A 148 4.45 16.86 12.78
C TYR A 148 4.44 18.26 13.41
N LYS A 149 5.33 18.49 14.37
CA LYS A 149 5.55 19.79 15.00
C LYS A 149 6.57 20.58 14.18
N LEU A 150 6.30 21.87 13.99
CA LEU A 150 7.29 22.84 13.53
C LEU A 150 8.16 23.26 14.70
N CYS A 151 9.42 22.85 14.70
CA CYS A 151 10.33 23.10 15.80
C CYS A 151 10.95 24.49 15.71
N LYS A 152 10.76 25.31 16.75
CA LYS A 152 11.40 26.63 16.87
C LYS A 152 12.60 26.58 17.81
N GLY A 153 13.63 27.38 17.51
CA GLY A 153 14.86 27.44 18.29
C GLY A 153 14.69 28.18 19.62
N ASN A 154 15.04 27.53 20.75
CA ASN A 154 15.32 28.21 22.03
C ASN A 154 16.18 27.35 23.01
N GLY A 155 17.07 26.50 22.50
CA GLY A 155 18.24 25.98 23.25
C GLY A 155 17.98 24.96 24.37
N SER A 156 16.88 24.21 24.35
CA SER A 156 16.67 23.12 25.35
C SER A 156 15.76 21.97 24.92
N SER A 157 14.89 22.19 23.93
CA SER A 157 14.05 21.20 23.23
C SER A 157 13.25 21.94 22.15
N CYS A 158 12.50 21.22 21.31
CA CYS A 158 11.49 21.81 20.42
C CYS A 158 10.32 22.41 21.25
N ASN A 159 10.62 23.51 21.95
CA ASN A 159 9.83 24.06 23.06
C ASN A 159 8.71 24.99 22.63
N GLN A 160 8.87 25.64 21.47
CA GLN A 160 7.76 26.30 20.79
C GLN A 160 7.43 25.47 19.57
N VAL A 161 6.36 24.69 19.72
CA VAL A 161 5.76 23.91 18.64
C VAL A 161 4.70 24.77 17.97
N HIS A 162 4.88 25.06 16.70
CA HIS A 162 3.74 25.42 15.86
C HIS A 162 3.19 24.15 15.24
N ASN A 163 1.91 23.90 15.45
CA ASN A 163 1.21 22.86 14.71
C ASN A 163 0.97 23.34 13.29
N ALA A 164 1.10 22.45 12.31
CA ALA A 164 0.59 22.74 10.98
C ALA A 164 -0.90 23.11 11.08
N PRO A 165 -1.34 24.21 10.48
CA PRO A 165 -2.76 24.54 10.43
C PRO A 165 -3.49 23.55 9.52
N ASP A 166 -4.78 23.36 9.73
CA ASP A 166 -5.69 22.67 8.83
C ASP A 166 -5.93 23.56 7.60
N ALA A 167 -5.86 22.98 6.39
CA ALA A 167 -5.97 23.73 5.13
C ALA A 167 -7.34 24.38 4.92
N ASN A 168 -8.40 23.88 5.55
CA ASN A 168 -9.77 24.38 5.41
C ASN A 168 -10.06 25.50 6.42
N ASN A 169 -9.75 25.27 7.70
CA ASN A 169 -10.23 26.10 8.80
C ASN A 169 -9.11 26.75 9.64
N GLY A 170 -7.84 26.44 9.37
CA GLY A 170 -6.69 27.02 10.05
C GLY A 170 -6.47 26.52 11.49
N SER A 171 -7.28 25.56 11.97
CA SER A 171 -7.11 24.96 13.30
C SER A 171 -5.84 24.11 13.36
N SER A 172 -5.33 23.85 14.55
CA SER A 172 -4.11 23.03 14.68
C SER A 172 -4.38 21.57 14.36
N LEU A 173 -3.62 21.01 13.41
CA LEU A 173 -3.59 19.57 13.18
C LEU A 173 -2.78 18.87 14.28
N ALA A 174 -3.23 17.67 14.67
CA ALA A 174 -2.50 16.87 15.65
C ALA A 174 -1.30 16.17 14.99
N SER A 175 -0.18 16.17 15.71
CA SER A 175 1.07 15.52 15.28
C SER A 175 0.89 14.00 15.05
N GLN A 176 1.49 13.51 13.98
CA GLN A 176 1.56 12.09 13.59
C GLN A 176 2.91 11.45 13.94
N GLY A 177 3.81 12.18 14.61
CA GLY A 177 5.15 11.67 14.94
C GLY A 177 6.24 11.93 13.89
N PHE A 178 5.88 12.35 12.67
CA PHE A 178 6.81 12.49 11.53
C PHE A 178 6.34 13.46 10.45
N TRP A 179 7.29 14.00 9.68
CA TRP A 179 7.05 14.62 8.38
C TRP A 179 7.25 13.60 7.27
N ALA A 180 6.44 13.63 6.21
CA ALA A 180 6.78 12.83 5.03
C ALA A 180 8.04 13.41 4.41
N ALA A 181 8.92 12.57 3.89
CA ALA A 181 10.23 13.00 3.43
C ALA A 181 10.57 12.40 2.07
N VAL A 182 11.47 13.06 1.35
CA VAL A 182 12.08 12.54 0.14
C VAL A 182 13.49 13.08 0.02
N ILE A 183 14.46 12.19 -0.17
CA ILE A 183 15.84 12.59 -0.48
C ILE A 183 15.98 12.73 -1.99
N THR A 184 16.74 13.73 -2.43
CA THR A 184 17.04 13.95 -3.85
C THR A 184 17.74 12.75 -4.48
N ARG A 185 17.54 12.50 -5.78
CA ARG A 185 18.19 11.39 -6.50
C ARG A 185 19.72 11.40 -6.39
N GLY A 186 20.34 12.58 -6.33
CA GLY A 186 21.78 12.74 -6.12
C GLY A 186 22.26 12.53 -4.66
N GLY A 187 21.34 12.21 -3.74
CA GLY A 187 21.67 11.84 -2.37
C GLY A 187 22.10 10.38 -2.23
N ASN A 188 22.56 10.03 -1.04
CA ASN A 188 23.05 8.69 -0.73
C ASN A 188 22.00 7.87 0.02
N HIS A 189 21.88 6.60 -0.35
CA HIS A 189 21.02 5.59 0.25
C HIS A 189 21.21 5.42 1.77
N GLN A 190 22.42 5.64 2.27
CA GLN A 190 22.78 5.50 3.69
C GLN A 190 22.23 6.61 4.61
N ASN A 191 21.35 7.48 4.10
CA ASN A 191 20.70 8.53 4.89
C ASN A 191 19.20 8.23 5.07
N GLY A 192 18.79 6.97 5.04
CA GLY A 192 17.43 6.57 5.37
C GLY A 192 16.41 6.46 4.25
N ASP A 193 16.68 7.02 3.07
CA ASP A 193 15.81 6.91 1.90
C ASP A 193 16.27 5.78 0.97
N ALA A 194 15.55 4.65 1.05
CA ALA A 194 15.91 3.45 0.33
C ALA A 194 15.61 3.52 -1.18
N TYR A 195 14.73 4.41 -1.64
CA TYR A 195 14.11 4.31 -2.97
C TYR A 195 14.31 5.54 -3.86
N SER A 196 14.38 6.74 -3.30
CA SER A 196 14.54 7.97 -4.10
C SER A 196 16.01 8.23 -4.47
N THR A 197 16.95 7.75 -3.66
CA THR A 197 18.39 7.97 -3.85
C THR A 197 18.97 7.02 -4.90
N TYR A 198 19.69 7.56 -5.88
CA TYR A 198 20.33 6.75 -6.94
C TYR A 198 21.66 6.16 -6.48
N TYR A 199 22.33 6.81 -5.53
CA TYR A 199 23.68 6.45 -5.11
C TYR A 199 23.69 5.63 -3.83
N ASP A 200 24.48 4.56 -3.82
CA ASP A 200 24.89 3.85 -2.62
C ASP A 200 26.43 3.79 -2.59
N PRO A 201 27.08 4.70 -1.83
CA PRO A 201 28.55 4.76 -1.76
C PRO A 201 29.20 3.51 -1.18
N SER A 202 28.44 2.63 -0.52
CA SER A 202 28.93 1.38 0.05
C SER A 202 29.12 0.26 -0.99
N LEU A 203 28.57 0.43 -2.20
CA LEU A 203 28.60 -0.55 -3.28
C LEU A 203 29.60 -0.19 -4.39
N ASN A 204 29.95 -1.19 -5.21
CA ASN A 204 30.77 -1.01 -6.41
C ASN A 204 30.18 -1.82 -7.59
N PRO A 205 29.59 -1.17 -8.60
CA PRO A 205 29.44 0.28 -8.77
C PRO A 205 28.53 0.91 -7.69
N PRO A 206 28.67 2.21 -7.38
CA PRO A 206 27.97 2.88 -6.27
C PRO A 206 26.52 3.23 -6.61
N THR A 207 25.79 2.29 -7.21
CA THR A 207 24.40 2.43 -7.62
C THR A 207 23.51 1.73 -6.63
N ASN A 208 22.51 2.42 -6.12
CA ASN A 208 21.49 1.85 -5.25
C ASN A 208 20.62 0.86 -6.07
N PRO A 209 20.64 -0.46 -5.78
CA PRO A 209 19.83 -1.44 -6.48
C PRO A 209 18.33 -1.32 -6.19
N GLN A 210 17.96 -0.61 -5.13
CA GLN A 210 16.57 -0.36 -4.74
C GLN A 210 16.01 0.94 -5.33
N PHE A 211 16.84 1.76 -6.00
CA PHE A 211 16.39 3.00 -6.61
C PHE A 211 15.15 2.80 -7.48
N ASP A 212 14.13 3.63 -7.26
CA ASP A 212 12.92 3.70 -8.06
C ASP A 212 12.72 5.12 -8.57
N ALA A 213 12.82 5.28 -9.89
CA ALA A 213 12.63 6.57 -10.54
C ALA A 213 11.23 7.17 -10.32
N ASN A 214 10.24 6.35 -9.95
CA ASN A 214 8.89 6.78 -9.60
C ASN A 214 8.78 7.36 -8.18
N GLY A 215 9.84 7.27 -7.37
CA GLY A 215 9.90 7.79 -6.01
C GLY A 215 8.87 7.15 -5.08
N TYR A 216 8.19 7.99 -4.31
CA TYR A 216 7.16 7.58 -3.35
C TYR A 216 5.76 7.87 -3.87
N SER A 217 4.81 7.05 -3.45
CA SER A 217 3.39 7.21 -3.77
C SER A 217 2.54 7.12 -2.52
N TYR A 218 1.52 7.97 -2.47
CA TYR A 218 0.53 8.05 -1.41
C TYR A 218 -0.85 7.90 -2.02
N THR A 219 -1.68 7.03 -1.45
CA THR A 219 -3.06 6.84 -1.89
C THR A 219 -3.93 7.93 -1.29
N VAL A 220 -4.69 8.61 -2.13
CA VAL A 220 -5.78 9.53 -1.77
C VAL A 220 -7.09 8.81 -2.05
N GLU A 221 -7.90 8.61 -1.02
CA GLU A 221 -9.20 7.94 -1.13
C GLU A 221 -10.30 8.94 -0.78
N LEU A 222 -11.16 9.23 -1.76
CA LEU A 222 -12.32 10.10 -1.63
C LEU A 222 -13.60 9.27 -1.56
N PRO A 223 -14.48 9.48 -0.56
CA PRO A 223 -15.71 8.73 -0.40
C PRO A 223 -16.60 8.76 -1.64
N ALA A 224 -17.42 7.72 -1.80
CA ALA A 224 -18.48 7.73 -2.81
C ALA A 224 -19.39 8.96 -2.64
N ASN A 225 -19.84 9.52 -3.76
CA ASN A 225 -20.63 10.76 -3.86
C ASN A 225 -19.88 12.06 -3.50
N THR A 226 -18.58 12.02 -3.21
CA THR A 226 -17.74 13.23 -3.18
C THR A 226 -17.89 13.97 -4.51
N SER A 227 -18.23 15.25 -4.46
CA SER A 227 -18.36 16.12 -5.63
C SER A 227 -17.35 17.27 -5.62
N ASN A 228 -16.73 17.54 -4.47
CA ASN A 228 -15.65 18.51 -4.34
C ASN A 228 -14.56 18.00 -3.39
N GLY A 229 -13.74 17.08 -3.88
CA GLY A 229 -12.51 16.66 -3.21
C GLY A 229 -11.32 17.56 -3.55
N GLU A 230 -10.43 17.75 -2.59
CA GLU A 230 -9.23 18.59 -2.75
C GLU A 230 -7.99 17.88 -2.20
N VAL A 231 -6.83 18.15 -2.80
CA VAL A 231 -5.52 17.70 -2.29
C VAL A 231 -4.64 18.92 -2.05
N TRP A 232 -4.08 18.98 -0.85
CA TRP A 232 -3.25 20.07 -0.36
C TRP A 232 -1.90 19.54 0.09
N LEU A 233 -0.85 20.32 -0.16
CA LEU A 233 0.53 20.03 0.23
C LEU A 233 0.99 21.10 1.22
N PHE A 234 1.49 20.68 2.38
CA PHE A 234 2.09 21.57 3.36
C PHE A 234 3.61 21.56 3.16
N ASP A 235 4.21 22.74 3.10
CA ASP A 235 5.65 22.91 2.88
C ASP A 235 6.21 22.15 1.65
N PRO A 236 5.56 22.18 0.47
CA PRO A 236 6.07 21.46 -0.70
C PRO A 236 7.35 22.06 -1.30
N ALA A 237 7.68 23.29 -0.89
CA ALA A 237 8.84 24.02 -1.38
C ALA A 237 10.04 23.71 -0.47
N PHE A 238 11.12 23.21 -1.07
CA PHE A 238 12.39 23.07 -0.36
C PHE A 238 12.88 24.42 0.14
N CYS A 239 13.06 24.53 1.45
CA CYS A 239 13.74 25.65 2.07
C CYS A 239 14.57 25.20 3.26
N ALA A 240 15.89 25.21 3.11
CA ALA A 240 16.76 24.69 4.15
C ALA A 240 16.63 25.48 5.47
N VAL A 241 16.49 24.77 6.58
CA VAL A 241 16.38 25.34 7.92
C VAL A 241 17.67 25.16 8.71
N GLY A 242 17.86 25.97 9.76
CA GLY A 242 19.00 25.82 10.66
C GLY A 242 18.82 24.68 11.65
N LYS A 243 19.88 24.37 12.40
CA LYS A 243 19.82 23.41 13.50
C LYS A 243 19.60 24.09 14.85
N ASP A 244 19.00 23.38 15.79
CA ASP A 244 19.09 23.74 17.20
C ASP A 244 20.54 23.56 17.69
N SER A 245 21.08 24.61 18.32
CA SER A 245 22.48 24.65 18.78
C SER A 245 22.82 23.65 19.88
N THR A 246 21.83 22.99 20.48
CA THR A 246 22.01 22.11 21.65
C THR A 246 21.68 20.65 21.34
N HIS A 247 20.77 20.36 20.41
CA HIS A 247 20.25 19.01 20.17
C HIS A 247 20.44 18.50 18.74
N SER A 248 21.08 19.28 17.85
CA SER A 248 21.47 18.88 16.49
C SER A 248 20.32 18.46 15.55
N PHE A 249 19.05 18.63 15.94
CA PHE A 249 17.90 18.46 15.06
C PHE A 249 17.66 19.70 14.19
N PHE A 250 17.04 19.51 13.02
CA PHE A 250 16.68 20.61 12.13
C PHE A 250 15.38 21.27 12.59
N LEU A 251 15.31 22.60 12.52
CA LEU A 251 14.13 23.39 12.90
C LEU A 251 13.01 23.29 11.84
N GLY A 252 11.85 23.90 12.09
CA GLY A 252 10.73 23.90 11.15
C GLY A 252 10.25 22.47 10.83
N THR A 253 10.02 22.20 9.55
CA THR A 253 9.77 20.86 8.99
C THR A 253 11.03 19.99 8.92
N GLY A 254 12.18 20.64 8.77
CA GLY A 254 13.51 20.02 8.85
C GLY A 254 14.31 20.08 7.56
N ASP A 255 13.82 20.74 6.50
CA ASP A 255 14.44 20.77 5.17
C ASP A 255 15.93 21.08 5.24
N HIS A 256 16.76 20.29 4.55
CA HIS A 256 18.21 20.49 4.65
C HIS A 256 19.02 19.84 3.54
N TRP A 257 20.26 20.30 3.40
CA TRP A 257 21.29 19.59 2.64
C TRP A 257 22.04 18.61 3.56
N ILE A 258 22.20 17.35 3.15
CA ILE A 258 22.70 16.28 4.03
C ILE A 258 24.24 16.29 4.16
N ALA A 259 24.99 16.46 3.07
CA ALA A 259 26.42 16.77 3.04
C ALA A 259 26.92 16.85 1.58
N ASN A 260 28.04 17.53 1.33
CA ASN A 260 28.81 17.42 0.08
C ASN A 260 28.15 18.00 -1.20
N ALA A 261 27.19 18.93 -1.07
CA ALA A 261 26.71 19.72 -2.20
C ALA A 261 27.84 20.64 -2.70
N THR A 262 28.70 20.08 -3.57
CA THR A 262 29.81 20.76 -4.21
C THR A 262 29.30 22.04 -4.88
N PHE A 263 30.09 23.12 -4.88
CA PHE A 263 29.73 24.38 -5.52
C PHE A 263 29.22 24.13 -6.95
N GLY A 264 27.90 24.29 -7.17
CA GLY A 264 27.25 24.02 -8.46
C GLY A 264 26.09 23.02 -8.44
N HIS A 265 25.90 22.23 -7.38
CA HIS A 265 24.88 21.16 -7.32
C HIS A 265 24.01 21.24 -6.06
N ARG A 266 23.20 22.30 -5.97
CA ARG A 266 22.43 22.66 -4.76
C ARG A 266 20.94 22.83 -5.02
N ALA A 267 20.57 22.90 -6.29
CA ALA A 267 19.23 23.22 -6.73
C ALA A 267 18.34 22.00 -6.47
N VAL A 268 17.49 22.06 -5.46
CA VAL A 268 16.55 21.00 -5.11
C VAL A 268 15.31 21.13 -5.97
N THR A 269 14.84 20.00 -6.50
CA THR A 269 13.58 19.94 -7.24
C THR A 269 12.78 18.79 -6.70
N THR A 270 11.57 19.09 -6.25
CA THR A 270 10.56 18.09 -5.88
C THR A 270 9.34 18.29 -6.77
N THR A 271 8.81 17.22 -7.33
CA THR A 271 7.64 17.25 -8.20
C THR A 271 6.54 16.38 -7.62
N TYR A 272 5.35 16.97 -7.52
CA TYR A 272 4.15 16.32 -7.02
C TYR A 272 3.17 16.14 -8.18
N ARG A 273 2.73 14.90 -8.39
CA ARG A 273 1.76 14.56 -9.44
C ARG A 273 0.59 13.81 -8.83
N LEU A 274 -0.63 14.17 -9.20
CA LEU A 274 -1.80 13.39 -8.86
C LEU A 274 -2.27 12.62 -10.08
N TRP A 275 -2.43 11.31 -9.91
CA TRP A 275 -2.94 10.40 -10.92
C TRP A 275 -4.29 9.84 -10.46
N ASN A 276 -5.27 9.77 -11.35
CA ASN A 276 -6.49 9.00 -11.11
C ASN A 276 -6.19 7.54 -11.45
N THR A 277 -6.36 6.66 -10.47
CA THR A 277 -5.99 5.24 -10.60
C THR A 277 -7.06 4.40 -11.26
N GLN A 278 -8.18 4.97 -11.70
CA GLN A 278 -9.29 4.24 -12.34
C GLN A 278 -9.82 3.03 -11.51
N GLY A 279 -9.50 2.99 -10.21
CA GLY A 279 -9.84 1.91 -9.30
C GLY A 279 -8.88 0.71 -9.29
N THR A 280 -7.66 0.82 -9.82
CA THR A 280 -6.67 -0.27 -9.95
C THR A 280 -5.41 -0.06 -9.07
N PRO A 281 -5.50 -0.12 -7.73
CA PRO A 281 -4.46 0.37 -6.80
C PRO A 281 -3.10 -0.37 -6.80
N TYR A 282 -2.93 -1.45 -7.56
CA TYR A 282 -1.68 -2.22 -7.66
C TYR A 282 -0.97 -2.12 -9.00
N THR A 283 -1.60 -1.50 -10.00
CA THR A 283 -0.95 -1.20 -11.27
C THR A 283 -1.07 0.29 -11.54
N THR A 284 -0.20 0.78 -12.42
CA THR A 284 -0.20 2.15 -12.88
C THR A 284 -0.43 2.23 -14.39
N ASP A 285 -0.74 1.09 -15.03
CA ASP A 285 -0.83 0.96 -16.49
C ASP A 285 -1.99 1.79 -17.09
N ASP A 286 -3.06 1.99 -16.32
CA ASP A 286 -4.25 2.76 -16.71
C ASP A 286 -4.40 4.08 -15.93
N ASP A 287 -3.39 4.46 -15.15
CA ASP A 287 -3.38 5.72 -14.43
C ASP A 287 -3.44 6.91 -15.40
N THR A 288 -4.26 7.91 -15.04
CA THR A 288 -4.44 9.13 -15.85
C THR A 288 -4.00 10.34 -15.05
N LEU A 289 -3.13 11.18 -15.62
CA LEU A 289 -2.62 12.38 -14.95
C LEU A 289 -3.75 13.39 -14.73
N VAL A 290 -3.93 13.82 -13.48
CA VAL A 290 -4.90 14.87 -13.10
C VAL A 290 -4.21 16.23 -13.03
N VAL A 291 -3.07 16.29 -12.33
CA VAL A 291 -2.28 17.53 -12.16
C VAL A 291 -0.81 17.20 -11.90
N ASP A 292 0.07 18.11 -12.33
CA ASP A 292 1.52 18.07 -12.12
C ASP A 292 1.99 19.47 -11.69
N THR A 293 2.78 19.56 -10.62
CA THR A 293 3.39 20.84 -10.20
C THR A 293 4.41 21.36 -11.21
N GLY A 294 4.90 20.51 -12.11
CA GLY A 294 5.88 20.85 -13.14
C GLY A 294 7.13 21.50 -12.52
N ASN A 295 7.42 22.72 -12.96
CA ASN A 295 8.59 23.49 -12.50
C ASN A 295 8.30 24.40 -11.29
N LEU A 296 7.13 24.29 -10.65
CA LEU A 296 6.76 25.19 -9.55
C LEU A 296 7.72 25.07 -8.36
N PHE A 297 8.16 23.86 -8.02
CA PHE A 297 9.12 23.58 -6.93
C PHE A 297 10.42 23.03 -7.51
N ALA A 298 10.92 23.68 -8.57
CA ALA A 298 12.16 23.29 -9.23
C ALA A 298 13.30 24.28 -8.95
N ALA A 299 14.51 23.73 -8.88
CA ALA A 299 15.75 24.45 -8.71
C ALA A 299 15.79 25.39 -7.49
N GLN A 300 15.24 24.95 -6.37
CA GLN A 300 15.20 25.66 -5.10
C GLN A 300 16.54 25.57 -4.37
N ASP A 301 17.05 26.69 -3.89
CA ASP A 301 18.37 26.81 -3.24
C ASP A 301 18.38 27.76 -2.03
N GLN A 302 17.19 28.05 -1.52
CA GLN A 302 16.94 29.00 -0.45
C GLN A 302 17.09 28.36 0.94
N ALA A 303 17.18 29.22 1.94
CA ALA A 303 17.11 28.83 3.33
C ALA A 303 16.23 29.79 4.13
N ASP A 304 15.67 29.31 5.23
CA ASP A 304 14.87 30.12 6.14
C ASP A 304 15.83 30.93 6.99
N LYS A 305 15.87 32.25 6.75
CA LYS A 305 16.66 33.20 7.55
C LYS A 305 15.77 33.99 8.50
N GLY A 306 14.55 33.53 8.71
CA GLY A 306 13.60 34.05 9.66
C GLY A 306 13.99 33.69 11.09
N PRO A 307 13.62 34.53 12.07
CA PRO A 307 14.05 34.38 13.46
C PRO A 307 13.57 33.08 14.13
N ASP A 308 12.55 32.43 13.55
CA ASP A 308 11.97 31.19 14.09
C ASP A 308 12.76 29.93 13.72
N PHE A 309 13.34 29.89 12.50
CA PHE A 309 13.91 28.67 11.90
C PHE A 309 15.34 28.82 11.38
N MET A 310 15.95 30.02 11.49
CA MET A 310 17.34 30.24 11.09
C MET A 310 18.37 29.42 11.89
N GLY A 311 18.04 29.02 13.11
CA GLY A 311 18.88 28.17 13.97
C GLY A 311 20.33 28.66 14.11
N ASP A 312 21.27 27.72 14.04
CA ASP A 312 22.72 27.94 14.02
C ASP A 312 23.25 28.60 12.73
N GLN A 313 22.37 28.87 11.77
CA GLN A 313 22.65 29.47 10.46
C GLN A 313 23.58 28.62 9.58
N ASN A 314 23.73 27.33 9.90
CA ASN A 314 24.52 26.38 9.13
C ASN A 314 23.62 25.50 8.27
N TYR A 315 23.22 26.04 7.13
CA TYR A 315 22.24 25.40 6.27
C TYR A 315 22.84 24.29 5.39
N GLY A 316 24.15 24.27 5.12
CA GLY A 316 24.75 23.27 4.23
C GLY A 316 26.26 23.12 4.36
N ALA A 317 26.84 22.15 3.64
CA ALA A 317 28.26 21.83 3.73
C ALA A 317 29.19 22.92 3.13
N SER A 318 30.38 23.07 3.70
CA SER A 318 31.53 23.83 3.15
C SER A 318 31.36 25.35 2.99
N GLY A 319 30.74 26.02 3.97
CA GLY A 319 30.76 27.50 4.05
C GLY A 319 29.90 28.22 3.02
N TYR A 320 28.95 27.51 2.40
CA TYR A 320 27.91 28.12 1.57
C TYR A 320 26.95 28.93 2.45
N ILE A 321 26.68 30.16 2.03
CA ILE A 321 25.60 31.00 2.56
C ILE A 321 24.48 30.98 1.52
N PRO A 322 23.31 30.38 1.81
CA PRO A 322 22.15 30.37 0.92
C PRO A 322 21.83 31.76 0.38
N ALA A 323 21.53 31.86 -0.92
CA ALA A 323 21.48 33.16 -1.59
C ALA A 323 20.35 34.05 -1.07
N THR A 324 19.17 33.48 -0.79
CA THR A 324 17.98 34.24 -0.40
C THR A 324 17.22 33.59 0.75
N ASP A 325 16.57 34.44 1.55
CA ASP A 325 15.63 34.02 2.59
C ASP A 325 14.34 33.56 1.93
N CYS A 326 13.91 32.32 2.17
CA CYS A 326 12.65 31.85 1.63
C CYS A 326 11.46 32.50 2.34
N GLN A 327 11.54 32.97 3.58
CA GLN A 327 10.37 33.52 4.28
C GLN A 327 9.69 34.69 3.54
N TYR A 328 10.45 35.45 2.74
CA TYR A 328 9.96 36.63 2.01
C TYR A 328 10.11 36.54 0.48
N SER A 329 10.52 35.40 -0.07
CA SER A 329 10.77 35.26 -1.50
C SER A 329 9.45 35.14 -2.29
N VAL A 330 9.21 36.08 -3.22
CA VAL A 330 7.93 36.25 -3.92
C VAL A 330 7.72 35.34 -5.15
N ASN A 331 8.66 34.48 -5.52
CA ASN A 331 8.49 33.64 -6.71
C ASN A 331 9.51 32.50 -6.85
N PRO A 332 9.11 31.22 -6.95
CA PRO A 332 8.13 30.46 -6.18
C PRO A 332 8.69 29.59 -4.99
N PRO A 333 9.80 29.91 -4.29
CA PRO A 333 10.26 29.09 -3.16
C PRO A 333 9.78 29.58 -1.78
N GLY A 334 9.42 30.86 -1.64
CA GLY A 334 9.12 31.42 -0.33
C GLY A 334 7.66 31.39 0.11
N VAL A 335 6.76 31.49 -0.85
CA VAL A 335 5.30 31.59 -0.60
C VAL A 335 4.74 30.30 0.01
N TYR A 336 5.37 29.16 -0.29
CA TYR A 336 4.89 27.85 0.13
C TYR A 336 5.76 27.20 1.21
N HIS A 337 6.76 27.91 1.74
CA HIS A 337 7.52 27.43 2.89
C HIS A 337 6.67 27.53 4.16
N ASN A 338 6.51 26.44 4.92
CA ASN A 338 5.61 26.35 6.08
C ASN A 338 4.16 26.81 5.77
N GLN A 339 3.71 26.66 4.53
CA GLN A 339 2.39 27.09 4.05
C GLN A 339 1.74 26.00 3.21
N TRP A 340 0.42 26.10 3.05
CA TRP A 340 -0.36 25.20 2.22
C TRP A 340 -0.38 25.64 0.75
N TYR A 341 -0.13 24.68 -0.14
CA TYR A 341 -0.39 24.78 -1.56
C TYR A 341 -1.52 23.83 -1.94
N ARG A 342 -2.58 24.34 -2.57
CA ARG A 342 -3.63 23.48 -3.12
C ARG A 342 -3.14 22.88 -4.44
N LEU A 343 -2.89 21.57 -4.45
CA LEU A 343 -2.48 20.84 -5.64
C LEU A 343 -3.64 20.74 -6.64
N VAL A 344 -4.85 20.41 -6.17
CA VAL A 344 -6.06 20.32 -7.00
C VAL A 344 -7.33 20.43 -6.13
N GLY A 345 -8.44 20.85 -6.74
CA GLY A 345 -9.78 20.77 -6.19
C GLY A 345 -10.81 20.31 -7.23
N GLY A 346 -12.04 20.06 -6.81
CA GLY A 346 -13.11 19.57 -7.71
C GLY A 346 -12.98 18.10 -8.10
N LEU A 347 -12.30 17.29 -7.29
CA LEU A 347 -12.20 15.85 -7.52
C LEU A 347 -13.51 15.15 -7.15
N THR A 348 -13.86 14.12 -7.92
CA THR A 348 -14.99 13.23 -7.59
C THR A 348 -14.54 12.06 -6.72
N GLY A 349 -15.49 11.38 -6.07
CA GLY A 349 -15.22 10.16 -5.30
C GLY A 349 -14.45 9.10 -6.10
N GLY A 350 -13.47 8.45 -5.47
CA GLY A 350 -12.55 7.52 -6.13
C GLY A 350 -11.21 7.40 -5.42
N MET A 351 -10.30 6.63 -6.02
CA MET A 351 -8.92 6.50 -5.57
C MET A 351 -7.99 7.24 -6.52
N TYR A 352 -7.04 7.97 -5.95
CA TYR A 352 -6.00 8.70 -6.65
C TYR A 352 -4.65 8.34 -6.04
N ARG A 353 -3.60 8.50 -6.82
CA ARG A 353 -2.21 8.27 -6.40
C ARG A 353 -1.45 9.57 -6.48
N MET A 354 -1.03 10.09 -5.34
CA MET A 354 -0.14 11.23 -5.25
C MET A 354 1.30 10.72 -5.29
N GLN A 355 2.01 11.07 -6.35
CA GLN A 355 3.38 10.67 -6.61
C GLN A 355 4.32 11.83 -6.27
N VAL A 356 5.39 11.52 -5.54
CA VAL A 356 6.48 12.45 -5.21
C VAL A 356 7.77 11.94 -5.84
N THR A 357 8.39 12.79 -6.65
CA THR A 357 9.66 12.52 -7.31
C THR A 357 10.61 13.69 -7.14
N THR A 358 11.91 13.45 -7.31
CA THR A 358 12.93 14.51 -7.39
C THR A 358 13.58 14.51 -8.78
N ALA A 359 14.23 15.61 -9.18
CA ALA A 359 14.68 15.82 -10.56
C ALA A 359 15.69 14.78 -11.10
N ASP A 360 15.66 14.62 -12.43
CA ASP A 360 16.51 13.73 -13.25
C ASP A 360 17.82 14.39 -13.72
N ILE A 361 18.86 13.56 -13.96
CA ILE A 361 20.27 13.64 -14.44
C ILE A 361 21.01 14.99 -14.65
N ALA A 362 20.36 16.15 -14.63
CA ALA A 362 21.04 17.45 -14.65
C ALA A 362 21.51 17.91 -13.25
N ASN A 363 21.17 17.16 -12.19
CA ASN A 363 21.42 17.50 -10.78
C ASN A 363 22.19 16.40 -10.00
N GLU A 364 23.06 15.67 -10.70
CA GLU A 364 23.65 14.39 -10.27
C GLU A 364 24.31 14.30 -8.87
N PRO A 365 24.75 15.37 -8.20
CA PRO A 365 25.15 15.24 -6.79
C PRO A 365 24.40 16.18 -5.85
N THR A 366 23.20 16.64 -6.21
CA THR A 366 22.35 17.36 -5.25
C THR A 366 21.94 16.37 -4.16
N ASN A 367 22.42 16.61 -2.94
CA ASN A 367 22.18 15.78 -1.78
C ASN A 367 21.42 16.60 -0.73
N ALA A 368 20.10 16.48 -0.74
CA ALA A 368 19.18 17.21 0.11
C ALA A 368 17.97 16.36 0.45
N GLU A 369 17.32 16.72 1.55
CA GLU A 369 16.06 16.14 1.99
C GLU A 369 14.99 17.22 2.07
N ASN A 370 13.82 16.94 1.50
CA ASN A 370 12.66 17.82 1.52
C ASN A 370 11.54 17.13 2.31
N MET A 371 10.99 17.82 3.30
CA MET A 371 9.88 17.38 4.15
C MET A 371 8.59 18.07 3.75
N PHE A 372 7.50 17.32 3.75
CA PHE A 372 6.20 17.85 3.39
C PHE A 372 5.08 17.16 4.17
N GLY A 373 3.92 17.80 4.15
CA GLY A 373 2.65 17.24 4.60
C GLY A 373 1.64 17.15 3.48
N ILE A 374 0.62 16.31 3.65
CA ILE A 374 -0.48 16.15 2.71
C ILE A 374 -1.78 16.25 3.49
N GLN A 375 -2.76 17.00 3.00
CA GLN A 375 -4.13 16.96 3.49
C GLN A 375 -5.11 16.78 2.35
N VAL A 376 -6.15 16.00 2.59
CA VAL A 376 -7.23 15.73 1.65
C VAL A 376 -8.52 16.25 2.26
N LEU A 377 -9.25 17.05 1.51
CA LEU A 377 -10.57 17.55 1.91
C LEU A 377 -11.63 16.93 1.01
N SER A 378 -12.84 16.75 1.57
CA SER A 378 -14.01 16.31 0.82
C SER A 378 -15.26 16.95 1.39
N ASP A 379 -16.25 17.21 0.52
CA ASP A 379 -17.61 17.57 0.90
C ASP A 379 -18.38 16.42 1.59
N VAL A 380 -17.82 15.21 1.57
CA VAL A 380 -18.34 14.01 2.24
C VAL A 380 -17.31 13.50 3.27
N PRO A 381 -17.72 13.20 4.53
CA PRO A 381 -16.80 12.67 5.54
C PRO A 381 -16.18 11.33 5.13
N GLY A 382 -14.93 11.10 5.54
CA GLY A 382 -14.22 9.84 5.33
C GLY A 382 -13.16 9.87 4.23
N ALA A 383 -12.71 11.06 3.81
CA ALA A 383 -11.52 11.20 3.00
C ALA A 383 -10.28 10.69 3.75
N ARG A 384 -9.33 10.12 3.00
CA ARG A 384 -8.11 9.54 3.58
C ARG A 384 -6.92 9.80 2.68
N VAL A 385 -5.75 9.93 3.31
CA VAL A 385 -4.45 9.84 2.65
C VAL A 385 -3.54 8.92 3.44
N TYR A 386 -2.83 8.04 2.74
CA TYR A 386 -1.93 7.06 3.36
C TYR A 386 -0.79 6.67 2.43
N GLY A 387 0.33 6.23 2.99
CA GLY A 387 1.45 5.68 2.21
C GLY A 387 1.03 4.41 1.45
N SER A 388 1.41 4.31 0.17
CA SER A 388 1.12 3.15 -0.68
C SER A 388 2.28 2.16 -0.63
N THR A 389 2.17 1.08 0.15
CA THR A 389 3.17 0.01 0.29
C THR A 389 4.46 0.42 1.01
N ARG A 390 4.96 1.63 0.75
CA ARG A 390 6.18 2.19 1.32
C ARG A 390 6.12 3.72 1.49
N MET A 391 6.91 4.26 2.41
CA MET A 391 7.10 5.71 2.59
C MET A 391 8.45 5.98 3.27
N ALA A 392 9.07 7.11 2.94
CA ALA A 392 10.12 7.71 3.74
C ALA A 392 9.51 8.72 4.73
N MET A 393 10.07 8.77 5.92
CA MET A 393 9.63 9.66 6.98
C MET A 393 10.82 10.26 7.70
N TYR A 394 10.69 11.55 8.02
CA TYR A 394 11.63 12.30 8.83
C TYR A 394 11.06 12.52 10.23
N ASN A 395 11.82 12.15 11.25
CA ASN A 395 11.39 12.18 12.64
C ASN A 395 12.32 13.08 13.46
N ASN A 396 11.81 14.22 13.95
CA ASN A 396 12.47 15.00 15.00
C ASN A 396 12.00 14.52 16.38
N LEU A 397 12.75 13.64 17.03
CA LEU A 397 12.29 12.96 18.24
C LEU A 397 12.84 13.63 19.50
N ASP A 398 11.97 13.90 20.46
CA ASP A 398 12.38 14.32 21.80
C ASP A 398 12.79 13.10 22.64
N ALA A 399 13.64 13.33 23.65
CA ALA A 399 13.90 12.33 24.68
C ALA A 399 12.59 11.89 25.35
N GLY A 400 12.40 10.58 25.50
CA GLY A 400 11.19 9.99 26.09
C GLY A 400 10.54 8.95 25.18
N THR A 401 9.22 8.83 25.29
CA THR A 401 8.44 7.84 24.55
C THR A 401 7.50 8.54 23.58
N ALA A 402 7.70 8.32 22.28
CA ALA A 402 6.75 8.67 21.24
C ALA A 402 5.83 7.49 20.95
N LEU A 403 4.54 7.75 20.76
CA LEU A 403 3.54 6.76 20.33
C LEU A 403 2.77 7.34 19.16
N PHE A 404 2.90 6.75 17.97
CA PHE A 404 2.23 7.22 16.77
C PHE A 404 1.67 6.06 15.95
N TYR A 405 0.76 6.38 15.03
CA TYR A 405 0.12 5.39 14.18
C TYR A 405 1.10 4.80 13.17
N LEU A 406 0.87 3.53 12.87
CA LEU A 406 1.69 2.74 11.97
C LEU A 406 0.92 2.41 10.69
N ALA A 407 -0.11 1.58 10.84
CA ALA A 407 -0.87 1.04 9.73
C ALA A 407 -2.23 0.49 10.19
N GLN A 408 -3.20 0.47 9.28
CA GLN A 408 -4.49 -0.16 9.51
C GLN A 408 -4.50 -1.61 9.03
N ILE A 409 -4.66 -2.55 9.96
CA ILE A 409 -4.75 -4.00 9.71
C ILE A 409 -6.16 -4.49 10.07
N PRO A 410 -7.11 -4.53 9.13
CA PRO A 410 -8.47 -4.99 9.40
C PRO A 410 -8.54 -6.48 9.77
N ALA A 411 -9.63 -6.88 10.43
CA ALA A 411 -9.89 -8.27 10.84
C ALA A 411 -9.90 -9.28 9.67
N VAL A 412 -10.08 -8.81 8.43
CA VAL A 412 -9.99 -9.63 7.20
C VAL A 412 -8.61 -10.29 6.98
N HIS A 413 -7.60 -9.85 7.72
CA HIS A 413 -6.26 -10.45 7.70
C HIS A 413 -6.05 -11.53 8.77
N ALA A 414 -7.10 -11.95 9.48
CA ALA A 414 -7.00 -13.06 10.44
C ALA A 414 -6.39 -14.33 9.80
N GLY A 415 -5.47 -14.96 10.51
CA GLY A 415 -4.71 -16.12 10.02
C GLY A 415 -3.59 -15.80 9.02
N LYS A 416 -3.39 -14.53 8.63
CA LYS A 416 -2.31 -14.10 7.73
C LYS A 416 -1.08 -13.63 8.53
N THR A 417 0.02 -13.32 7.84
CA THR A 417 1.24 -12.78 8.47
C THR A 417 1.42 -11.33 8.06
N LEU A 418 1.42 -10.42 9.03
CA LEU A 418 1.83 -9.03 8.86
C LEU A 418 3.34 -8.96 8.71
N GLU A 419 3.81 -8.23 7.72
CA GLU A 419 5.21 -7.92 7.47
C GLU A 419 5.42 -6.41 7.53
N ILE A 420 6.41 -5.99 8.33
CA ILE A 420 6.85 -4.60 8.47
C ILE A 420 8.34 -4.59 8.16
N LYS A 421 8.76 -3.81 7.18
CA LYS A 421 10.17 -3.60 6.86
C LYS A 421 10.57 -2.19 7.21
N LEU A 422 11.70 -2.06 7.90
CA LEU A 422 12.29 -0.79 8.32
C LEU A 422 13.69 -0.71 7.77
N PHE A 423 14.01 0.38 7.10
CA PHE A 423 15.34 0.67 6.62
C PHE A 423 15.93 1.81 7.44
N ASP A 424 17.19 1.62 7.82
CA ASP A 424 18.03 2.60 8.51
C ASP A 424 17.55 3.08 9.90
N PRO A 425 16.85 2.27 10.73
CA PRO A 425 16.35 2.80 11.98
C PRO A 425 17.48 2.93 13.01
N GLY A 426 17.50 4.06 13.71
CA GLY A 426 18.28 4.21 14.94
C GLY A 426 19.26 5.37 14.96
N ASP A 427 19.17 6.34 14.05
CA ASP A 427 20.04 7.52 14.00
C ASP A 427 19.70 8.59 15.06
N VAL A 428 19.31 8.11 16.24
CA VAL A 428 19.05 8.94 17.42
C VAL A 428 20.26 9.01 18.35
N GLN A 429 20.31 10.01 19.22
CA GLN A 429 21.33 10.06 20.27
C GLN A 429 20.95 9.18 21.46
N GLY A 430 21.95 8.56 22.09
CA GLY A 430 21.74 7.65 23.22
C GLY A 430 21.04 6.35 22.80
N THR A 431 20.28 5.72 23.69
CA THR A 431 19.59 4.46 23.38
C THR A 431 18.26 4.69 22.67
N GLY A 432 17.90 3.75 21.79
CA GLY A 432 16.61 3.74 21.07
C GLY A 432 15.97 2.35 21.07
N THR A 433 14.71 2.24 21.46
CA THR A 433 13.96 0.98 21.53
C THR A 433 12.56 1.12 20.94
N LEU A 434 12.28 0.30 19.93
CA LEU A 434 11.04 0.25 19.17
C LEU A 434 10.14 -0.90 19.67
N ARG A 435 8.84 -0.65 19.80
CA ARG A 435 7.81 -1.66 20.07
C ARG A 435 6.62 -1.48 19.15
N ILE A 436 6.14 -2.60 18.61
CA ILE A 436 4.89 -2.62 17.84
C ILE A 436 3.72 -2.78 18.81
N LYS A 437 2.72 -1.90 18.69
CA LYS A 437 1.52 -1.87 19.53
C LYS A 437 0.32 -2.30 18.72
N GLN A 438 -0.23 -3.47 19.06
CA GLN A 438 -1.44 -4.00 18.43
C GLN A 438 -2.71 -3.51 19.15
N PRO A 439 -3.79 -3.18 18.42
CA PRO A 439 -5.05 -2.78 19.01
C PRO A 439 -5.84 -3.99 19.52
N THR A 440 -6.53 -3.80 20.64
CA THR A 440 -7.59 -4.69 21.13
C THR A 440 -8.91 -3.92 21.18
N SER A 441 -9.97 -4.51 21.74
CA SER A 441 -11.23 -3.80 21.94
C SER A 441 -11.20 -2.75 23.05
N GLN A 442 -10.14 -2.72 23.89
CA GLN A 442 -10.06 -1.82 25.03
C GLN A 442 -8.83 -0.92 24.98
N GLN A 443 -7.68 -1.48 24.57
CA GLN A 443 -6.38 -0.82 24.70
C GLN A 443 -5.38 -1.30 23.66
N TYR A 444 -4.23 -0.62 23.61
CA TYR A 444 -3.05 -1.07 22.87
C TYR A 444 -2.18 -1.99 23.73
N VAL A 445 -1.70 -3.09 23.17
CA VAL A 445 -0.77 -4.01 23.84
C VAL A 445 0.47 -4.26 22.97
N ASN A 446 1.58 -4.67 23.57
CA ASN A 446 2.77 -5.04 22.78
C ASN A 446 2.43 -6.25 21.90
N ALA A 447 2.80 -6.17 20.63
CA ALA A 447 2.81 -7.32 19.75
C ALA A 447 4.04 -8.18 20.02
N THR A 448 3.86 -9.50 19.96
CA THR A 448 4.97 -10.45 19.91
C THR A 448 5.32 -10.71 18.45
N PHE A 449 6.60 -10.62 18.10
CA PHE A 449 7.05 -10.71 16.72
C PHE A 449 8.39 -11.45 16.59
N SER A 450 8.70 -11.83 15.35
CA SER A 450 10.03 -12.27 14.95
C SER A 450 10.61 -11.25 13.97
N PHE A 451 11.92 -11.12 13.91
CA PHE A 451 12.58 -10.26 12.94
C PHE A 451 13.85 -10.88 12.37
N THR A 452 14.24 -10.41 11.19
CA THR A 452 15.54 -10.65 10.55
C THR A 452 16.09 -9.32 10.07
N ALA A 453 17.40 -9.11 10.18
CA ALA A 453 18.07 -7.96 9.60
C ALA A 453 18.98 -8.38 8.44
N ALA A 454 19.23 -7.45 7.53
CA ALA A 454 20.14 -7.58 6.40
C ALA A 454 21.15 -6.42 6.47
N GLY A 455 22.20 -6.61 7.28
CA GLY A 455 23.22 -5.60 7.52
C GLY A 455 23.15 -5.01 8.93
N GLY A 456 23.91 -3.94 9.15
CA GLY A 456 24.05 -3.30 10.46
C GLY A 456 24.90 -4.11 11.45
N THR A 457 25.06 -3.55 12.65
CA THR A 457 25.84 -4.13 13.76
C THR A 457 24.96 -4.78 14.83
N GLY A 458 23.64 -4.61 14.74
CA GLY A 458 22.64 -5.17 15.63
C GLY A 458 22.44 -6.68 15.47
N ALA A 459 21.54 -7.22 16.30
CA ALA A 459 21.13 -8.61 16.20
C ALA A 459 20.53 -8.88 14.81
N GLN A 460 21.02 -9.91 14.13
CA GLN A 460 20.58 -10.23 12.75
C GLN A 460 19.26 -11.02 12.72
N SER A 461 18.81 -11.53 13.86
CA SER A 461 17.48 -12.14 13.98
C SER A 461 17.02 -12.17 15.43
N GLY A 462 15.71 -12.26 15.63
CA GLY A 462 15.11 -12.56 16.92
C GLY A 462 13.73 -13.20 16.74
N THR A 463 13.32 -14.03 17.69
CA THR A 463 12.03 -14.72 17.68
C THR A 463 11.31 -14.52 19.01
N ASN A 464 9.99 -14.41 18.96
CA ASN A 464 9.14 -14.20 20.14
C ASN A 464 9.56 -13.00 21.00
N VAL A 465 10.01 -11.92 20.37
CA VAL A 465 10.39 -10.67 21.04
C VAL A 465 9.20 -9.71 21.08
N THR A 466 9.29 -8.67 21.92
CA THR A 466 8.28 -7.60 22.01
C THR A 466 8.85 -6.21 21.75
N SER A 467 10.16 -6.13 21.52
CA SER A 467 10.89 -4.89 21.27
C SER A 467 12.12 -5.14 20.41
N LEU A 468 12.59 -4.09 19.76
CA LEU A 468 13.80 -4.04 18.96
C LEU A 468 14.64 -2.84 19.41
N VAL A 469 15.90 -3.07 19.77
CA VAL A 469 16.82 -1.96 20.09
C VAL A 469 17.42 -1.48 18.78
N THR A 470 17.21 -0.22 18.42
CA THR A 470 17.72 0.38 17.17
C THR A 470 19.00 1.17 17.38
N ASN A 471 19.24 1.66 18.60
CA ASN A 471 20.51 2.28 19.00
C ASN A 471 20.90 1.82 20.41
N SER A 472 22.16 1.42 20.59
CA SER A 472 22.69 0.92 21.87
C SER A 472 23.22 2.02 22.80
N GLY A 473 23.16 3.30 22.40
CA GLY A 473 23.86 4.40 23.05
C GLY A 473 25.30 4.57 22.60
N SER A 474 25.86 3.59 21.89
CA SER A 474 27.19 3.66 21.26
C SER A 474 27.12 3.86 19.74
N GLY A 475 25.92 3.89 19.15
CA GLY A 475 25.69 4.04 17.72
C GLY A 475 24.43 3.31 17.24
N ALA A 476 23.95 3.71 16.06
CA ALA A 476 22.87 3.04 15.37
C ALA A 476 23.26 1.58 15.07
N LEU A 477 22.34 0.66 15.34
CA LEU A 477 22.57 -0.77 15.18
C LEU A 477 22.21 -1.26 13.78
N TYR A 478 21.40 -0.51 13.05
CA TYR A 478 20.87 -0.91 11.75
C TYR A 478 21.07 0.17 10.68
N ASP A 479 22.17 0.91 10.81
CA ASP A 479 22.68 1.85 9.80
C ASP A 479 22.84 1.16 8.43
N ASN A 480 22.25 1.77 7.41
CA ASN A 480 22.17 1.31 6.02
C ASN A 480 21.67 -0.14 5.90
N ALA A 481 20.76 -0.56 6.79
CA ALA A 481 20.30 -1.95 6.87
C ALA A 481 18.77 -2.08 6.87
N TRP A 482 18.30 -3.16 6.26
CA TRP A 482 16.90 -3.55 6.35
C TRP A 482 16.63 -4.45 7.55
N ILE A 483 15.51 -4.21 8.22
CA ILE A 483 14.94 -5.07 9.24
C ILE A 483 13.56 -5.49 8.75
N THR A 484 13.33 -6.80 8.67
CA THR A 484 12.02 -7.37 8.36
C THR A 484 11.42 -7.97 9.61
N ILE A 485 10.37 -7.34 10.13
CA ILE A 485 9.55 -7.79 11.26
C ILE A 485 8.35 -8.58 10.71
N THR A 486 8.09 -9.74 11.30
CA THR A 486 6.96 -10.61 10.96
C THR A 486 6.10 -10.89 12.19
N ILE A 487 4.79 -10.72 12.03
CA ILE A 487 3.79 -10.91 13.08
C ILE A 487 2.71 -11.84 12.55
N ALA A 488 2.58 -13.02 13.16
CA ALA A 488 1.49 -13.93 12.83
C ALA A 488 0.19 -13.39 13.42
N LEU A 489 -0.82 -13.13 12.58
CA LEU A 489 -2.15 -12.75 13.02
C LEU A 489 -2.93 -14.03 13.35
N PRO A 490 -3.42 -14.21 14.59
CA PRO A 490 -4.22 -15.38 14.95
C PRO A 490 -5.45 -15.55 14.05
N SER A 491 -5.97 -16.77 13.92
CA SER A 491 -7.21 -17.03 13.17
C SER A 491 -8.44 -16.34 13.74
N ASN A 492 -8.39 -15.98 15.04
CA ASN A 492 -9.39 -15.17 15.72
C ASN A 492 -8.99 -13.68 15.82
N TYR A 493 -8.01 -13.20 15.04
CA TYR A 493 -7.66 -11.79 15.02
C TYR A 493 -8.87 -10.93 14.66
N GLY A 494 -9.12 -9.91 15.48
CA GLY A 494 -10.28 -9.05 15.37
C GLY A 494 -11.58 -9.56 16.00
N VAL A 495 -11.62 -10.81 16.47
CA VAL A 495 -12.71 -11.29 17.32
C VAL A 495 -12.69 -10.52 18.64
N GLY A 496 -13.82 -9.90 18.97
CA GLY A 496 -13.97 -9.03 20.15
C GLY A 496 -13.73 -7.54 19.87
N GLY A 497 -13.21 -7.17 18.70
CA GLY A 497 -13.02 -5.78 18.25
C GLY A 497 -11.55 -5.34 18.22
N LEU A 498 -11.26 -4.36 17.34
CA LEU A 498 -9.94 -3.77 17.13
C LEU A 498 -9.96 -2.24 17.32
N THR A 499 -10.91 -1.74 18.10
CA THR A 499 -11.10 -0.30 18.34
C THR A 499 -10.88 -0.01 19.83
N PRO A 500 -9.64 0.25 20.27
CA PRO A 500 -9.34 0.71 21.61
C PRO A 500 -10.11 1.99 21.98
N ASN A 501 -10.24 2.26 23.29
CA ASN A 501 -10.85 3.51 23.75
C ASN A 501 -10.10 4.73 23.18
N GLY A 502 -10.86 5.67 22.60
CA GLY A 502 -10.32 6.88 21.97
C GLY A 502 -10.04 6.75 20.48
N GLU A 503 -10.09 5.53 19.92
CA GLU A 503 -9.96 5.30 18.48
C GLU A 503 -11.31 5.47 17.78
N THR A 504 -11.30 6.13 16.61
CA THR A 504 -12.50 6.33 15.78
C THR A 504 -12.68 5.23 14.73
N GLN A 505 -11.64 4.45 14.46
CA GLN A 505 -11.63 3.41 13.44
C GLN A 505 -10.95 2.13 13.96
N PRO A 506 -11.45 0.94 13.57
CA PRO A 506 -10.84 -0.33 13.96
C PRO A 506 -9.52 -0.58 13.25
N GLY A 507 -8.66 -1.38 13.89
CA GLY A 507 -7.52 -2.05 13.26
C GLY A 507 -6.30 -1.17 13.09
N TRP A 508 -6.24 0.02 13.68
CA TRP A 508 -5.05 0.86 13.64
C TRP A 508 -3.99 0.38 14.63
N TRP A 509 -2.87 -0.10 14.11
CA TRP A 509 -1.66 -0.42 14.87
C TRP A 509 -0.85 0.84 15.10
N LYS A 510 -0.10 0.84 16.19
CA LYS A 510 0.79 1.94 16.57
C LYS A 510 2.21 1.43 16.74
N ILE A 511 3.14 2.35 16.72
CA ILE A 511 4.52 2.12 17.11
C ILE A 511 4.86 3.02 18.28
N GLU A 512 5.52 2.42 19.26
CA GLU A 512 6.11 3.11 20.39
C GLU A 512 7.62 3.13 20.17
N TYR A 513 8.21 4.32 20.19
CA TYR A 513 9.65 4.49 20.12
C TYR A 513 10.12 5.25 21.36
N THR A 514 10.91 4.56 22.19
CA THR A 514 11.50 5.13 23.39
C THR A 514 12.96 5.46 23.12
N ILE A 515 13.33 6.72 23.25
CA ILE A 515 14.71 7.19 23.09
C ILE A 515 15.19 7.95 24.33
N SER A 516 16.46 7.80 24.66
CA SER A 516 17.01 8.42 25.88
C SER A 516 17.45 9.88 25.71
N GLN A 517 17.71 10.31 24.47
CA GLN A 517 18.11 11.67 24.14
C GLN A 517 17.42 12.07 22.83
N ALA A 518 17.25 13.38 22.63
CA ALA A 518 16.64 13.89 21.41
C ALA A 518 17.56 13.59 20.20
N GLY A 519 16.96 13.45 19.03
CA GLY A 519 17.68 13.20 17.78
C GLY A 519 16.76 13.35 16.58
N ASN A 520 17.32 13.16 15.39
CA ASN A 520 16.56 13.09 14.16
C ASN A 520 16.93 11.85 13.37
N ASP A 521 15.97 11.30 12.64
CA ASP A 521 16.17 10.08 11.90
C ASP A 521 15.30 10.13 10.63
N THR A 522 15.86 9.71 9.51
CA THR A 522 15.13 9.46 8.27
C THR A 522 15.07 7.97 8.09
N THR A 523 13.87 7.44 7.92
CA THR A 523 13.69 6.00 7.80
C THR A 523 12.71 5.66 6.70
N THR A 524 12.96 4.55 6.00
CA THR A 524 12.03 4.03 4.99
C THR A 524 11.28 2.81 5.52
N TRP A 525 9.96 2.83 5.36
CA TRP A 525 9.07 1.83 5.92
C TRP A 525 8.31 1.15 4.80
N GLU A 526 8.14 -0.18 4.89
CA GLU A 526 7.20 -0.94 4.07
C GLU A 526 6.31 -1.77 4.95
N ILE A 527 5.01 -1.81 4.63
CA ILE A 527 4.05 -2.59 5.40
C ILE A 527 3.14 -3.33 4.45
N GLY A 528 3.01 -4.64 4.69
CA GLY A 528 2.17 -5.51 3.91
C GLY A 528 1.68 -6.71 4.69
N VAL A 529 0.75 -7.45 4.11
CA VAL A 529 0.32 -8.74 4.63
C VAL A 529 0.76 -9.79 3.62
N ARG A 530 1.57 -10.76 4.06
CA ARG A 530 2.07 -11.83 3.19
C ARG A 530 0.91 -12.63 2.61
N GLY A 531 0.96 -12.83 1.29
CA GLY A 531 -0.02 -13.60 0.53
C GLY A 531 -0.26 -12.96 -0.84
N ASN A 532 -0.97 -13.68 -1.71
CA ASN A 532 -1.39 -13.11 -2.98
C ASN A 532 -2.51 -12.07 -2.70
N PRO A 533 -2.38 -10.82 -3.19
CA PRO A 533 -3.40 -9.79 -2.98
C PRO A 533 -4.73 -10.18 -3.65
N VAL A 534 -4.68 -11.07 -4.64
CA VAL A 534 -5.84 -11.64 -5.32
C VAL A 534 -5.83 -13.16 -5.12
N HIS A 535 -6.90 -13.71 -4.57
CA HIS A 535 -7.03 -15.17 -4.46
C HIS A 535 -8.49 -15.63 -4.46
N LEU A 536 -8.71 -16.88 -4.87
CA LEU A 536 -10.00 -17.53 -4.75
C LEU A 536 -10.25 -17.88 -3.27
N ILE A 537 -11.49 -17.67 -2.85
CA ILE A 537 -11.99 -18.11 -1.55
C ILE A 537 -13.03 -19.21 -1.76
N THR A 538 -13.19 -20.07 -0.77
CA THR A 538 -14.22 -21.12 -0.83
C THR A 538 -15.61 -20.49 -0.93
N PRO A 539 -16.45 -20.91 -1.89
CA PRO A 539 -17.80 -20.38 -2.11
C PRO A 539 -18.65 -20.29 -0.84
#